data_AF-A0A5B6TC12-F1
#
_entry.id   AF-A0A5B6TC12-F1
#
_cell.length_a   1.000
_cell.length_b   1.000
_cell.length_c   1.000
_cell.angle_alpha   90.00
_cell.angle_beta   90.00
_cell.angle_gamma   90.00
#
_symmetry.space_group_name_H-M   'P 1'
#
loop_
_entity.id
_entity.type
_entity.pdbx_description
1 polymer ?
#
loop_
_entity_poly.entity_id
_entity_poly.type
_entity_poly.pdbx_seq_one_letter_code
_entity_poly.pdbx_strand_id
1 'polypeptide(L)'
;MDPRNPSTLKAEKIQLKKDYAFCMCLHYTLGKETADKLWAEDISRGVLIDIADLYEENSHLDSIALEASERIVPSTYSDHENKKAVVFRCLQFYQSRELDRFVKSMK
;
A
#
# COMPACT_ATOMS: atom_id res chain seq x y z
N MET A 1 -18.10 11.33 -17.29
CA MET A 1 -16.67 11.69 -17.37
C MET A 1 -16.05 10.88 -18.50
N ASP A 2 -15.26 11.48 -19.40
CA ASP A 2 -14.63 10.75 -20.51
C ASP A 2 -13.39 9.99 -19.98
N PRO A 3 -13.37 8.65 -20.02
CA PRO A 3 -12.24 7.84 -19.56
C PRO A 3 -10.96 8.03 -20.40
N ARG A 4 -11.01 8.78 -21.52
CA ARG A 4 -9.87 9.03 -22.42
C ARG A 4 -9.16 10.36 -22.16
N ASN A 5 -9.51 11.10 -21.10
CA ASN A 5 -8.80 12.31 -20.72
C ASN A 5 -7.41 11.98 -20.12
N PRO A 6 -6.29 12.50 -20.65
CA PRO A 6 -4.94 12.20 -20.13
C PRO A 6 -4.76 12.54 -18.64
N SER A 7 -5.46 13.56 -18.15
CA SER A 7 -5.40 13.95 -16.74
C SER A 7 -6.11 12.97 -15.80
N THR A 8 -7.20 12.32 -16.26
CA THR A 8 -7.89 11.29 -15.48
C THR A 8 -7.09 9.99 -15.45
N LEU A 9 -6.48 9.61 -16.57
CA LEU A 9 -5.60 8.43 -16.65
C LEU A 9 -4.38 8.55 -15.71
N LYS A 10 -3.78 9.74 -15.64
CA LYS A 10 -2.66 9.99 -14.71
C LYS A 10 -3.10 9.92 -13.24
N ALA A 11 -4.25 10.50 -12.91
CA ALA A 11 -4.80 10.44 -11.55
C ALA A 11 -5.15 9.01 -11.14
N GLU A 12 -5.70 8.22 -12.06
CA GLU A 12 -6.00 6.81 -11.86
C GLU A 12 -4.74 5.97 -11.62
N LYS A 13 -3.70 6.14 -12.44
CA LYS A 13 -2.40 5.47 -12.20
C LYS A 13 -1.80 5.81 -10.84
N ILE A 14 -1.85 7.09 -10.44
CA ILE A 14 -1.41 7.52 -9.11
C ILE A 14 -2.19 6.79 -8.02
N GLN A 15 -3.51 6.68 -8.18
CA GLN A 15 -4.37 6.01 -7.22
C GLN A 15 -4.03 4.52 -7.10
N LEU A 16 -3.83 3.84 -8.23
CA LEU A 16 -3.47 2.42 -8.24
C LEU A 16 -2.08 2.15 -7.62
N LYS A 17 -1.10 3.04 -7.83
CA LYS A 17 0.20 2.98 -7.14
C LYS A 17 0.03 3.07 -5.62
N LYS A 18 -0.88 3.92 -5.14
CA LYS A 18 -1.19 4.03 -3.71
C LYS A 18 -1.92 2.81 -3.18
N ASP A 19 -2.86 2.26 -3.93
CA ASP A 19 -3.59 1.05 -3.56
C ASP A 19 -2.62 -0.14 -3.44
N TYR A 20 -1.65 -0.25 -4.36
CA TYR A 20 -0.56 -1.23 -4.28
C TYR A 20 0.28 -1.06 -3.01
N ALA A 21 0.75 0.16 -2.73
CA ALA A 21 1.54 0.45 -1.54
C ALA A 21 0.78 0.14 -0.23
N PHE A 22 -0.55 0.33 -0.20
CA PHE A 22 -1.39 -0.07 0.92
C PHE A 22 -1.41 -1.60 1.10
N CYS A 23 -1.62 -2.37 0.03
CA CYS A 23 -1.56 -3.83 0.08
C CYS A 23 -0.21 -4.34 0.59
N MET A 24 0.88 -3.72 0.15
CA MET A 24 2.23 -4.10 0.58
C MET A 24 2.51 -3.70 2.03
N CYS A 25 2.00 -2.56 2.50
CA CYS A 25 2.08 -2.20 3.92
C CYS A 25 1.40 -3.25 4.80
N LEU A 26 0.21 -3.72 4.41
CA LEU A 26 -0.47 -4.80 5.12
C LEU A 26 0.39 -6.06 5.14
N HIS A 27 0.92 -6.46 3.98
CA HIS A 27 1.77 -7.64 3.85
C HIS A 27 2.97 -7.60 4.82
N TYR A 28 3.72 -6.49 4.84
CA TYR A 28 4.92 -6.38 5.69
C TYR A 28 4.60 -6.23 7.19
N THR A 29 3.42 -5.74 7.54
CA THR A 29 3.04 -5.51 8.95
C THR A 29 2.39 -6.74 9.58
N LEU A 30 1.63 -7.50 8.78
CA LEU A 30 0.97 -8.72 9.25
C LEU A 30 2.01 -9.79 9.60
N GLY A 31 1.70 -10.63 10.58
CA GLY A 31 2.54 -11.79 10.89
C GLY A 31 2.64 -12.71 9.68
N LYS A 32 3.80 -13.36 9.50
CA LYS A 32 4.13 -14.17 8.33
C LYS A 32 2.99 -15.09 7.87
N GLU A 33 2.39 -15.85 8.80
CA GLU A 33 1.29 -16.77 8.48
C GLU A 33 0.07 -16.05 7.87
N THR A 34 -0.35 -14.93 8.46
CA THR A 34 -1.47 -14.14 7.94
C THR A 34 -1.14 -13.49 6.61
N ALA A 35 0.09 -13.00 6.46
CA ALA A 35 0.57 -12.38 5.23
C ALA A 35 0.65 -13.41 4.08
N ASP A 36 1.15 -14.61 4.35
CA ASP A 36 1.23 -15.72 3.39
C ASP A 36 -0.18 -16.17 2.95
N LYS A 37 -1.11 -16.31 3.91
CA LYS A 37 -2.49 -16.66 3.60
C LYS A 37 -3.19 -15.59 2.76
N LEU A 38 -3.02 -14.32 3.12
CA LEU A 38 -3.55 -13.20 2.34
C LEU A 38 -3.02 -13.22 0.91
N TRP A 39 -1.71 -13.44 0.71
CA TRP A 39 -1.14 -13.55 -0.64
C TRP A 39 -1.59 -14.76 -1.43
N ALA A 40 -1.92 -15.88 -0.77
CA ALA A 40 -2.41 -17.07 -1.45
C ALA A 40 -3.88 -16.93 -1.89
N GLU A 41 -4.70 -16.17 -1.14
CA GLU A 41 -6.14 -16.08 -1.35
C GLU A 41 -6.58 -14.78 -2.06
N ASP A 42 -5.78 -13.72 -2.00
CA ASP A 42 -6.10 -12.41 -2.55
C ASP A 42 -5.18 -12.03 -3.72
N ILE A 43 -5.77 -11.88 -4.90
CA ILE A 43 -5.05 -11.58 -6.14
C ILE A 43 -4.77 -10.09 -6.36
N SER A 44 -5.14 -9.20 -5.42
CA SER A 44 -5.07 -7.74 -5.60
C SER A 44 -3.67 -7.28 -5.98
N ARG A 45 -2.61 -7.89 -5.42
CA ARG A 45 -1.22 -7.55 -5.76
C ARG A 45 -0.94 -7.76 -7.25
N GLY A 46 -1.30 -8.93 -7.79
CA GLY A 46 -1.10 -9.26 -9.21
C GLY A 46 -1.93 -8.34 -10.10
N VAL A 47 -3.22 -8.19 -9.78
CA VAL A 47 -4.13 -7.30 -10.51
C VAL A 47 -3.58 -5.87 -10.57
N LEU A 48 -3.13 -5.32 -9.45
CA LEU A 48 -2.59 -3.96 -9.38
C LEU A 48 -1.28 -3.79 -10.16
N ILE A 49 -0.39 -4.80 -10.15
CA ILE A 49 0.81 -4.79 -11.00
C ILE A 49 0.42 -4.68 -12.47
N ASP A 50 -0.56 -5.49 -12.91
CA ASP A 50 -0.98 -5.57 -14.30
C ASP A 50 -1.70 -4.28 -14.76
N ILE A 51 -2.67 -3.79 -13.99
CA ILE A 51 -3.49 -2.63 -14.41
C ILE A 51 -2.79 -1.28 -14.24
N ALA A 52 -1.81 -1.19 -13.33
CA ALA A 52 -1.05 0.04 -13.11
C ALA A 52 0.33 0.02 -13.79
N ASP A 53 0.69 -1.07 -14.47
CA ASP A 53 1.94 -1.23 -15.21
C ASP A 53 3.17 -1.07 -14.29
N LEU A 54 3.17 -1.77 -13.15
CA LEU A 54 4.17 -1.59 -12.08
C LEU A 54 5.39 -2.50 -12.18
N TYR A 55 5.62 -3.18 -13.31
CA TYR A 55 6.68 -4.18 -13.41
C TYR A 55 8.08 -3.63 -13.10
N GLU A 56 8.34 -2.36 -13.42
CA GLU A 56 9.60 -1.68 -13.13
C GLU A 56 9.58 -0.85 -11.84
N GLU A 57 8.38 -0.60 -11.29
CA GLU A 57 8.15 0.36 -10.22
C GLU A 57 7.79 -0.27 -8.88
N ASN A 58 7.36 -1.53 -8.89
CA ASN A 58 6.88 -2.26 -7.72
C ASN A 58 7.91 -2.29 -6.59
N SER A 59 9.20 -2.49 -6.90
CA SER A 59 10.29 -2.54 -5.91
C SER A 59 10.43 -1.23 -5.12
N HIS A 60 10.20 -0.08 -5.77
CA HIS A 60 10.21 1.22 -5.12
C HIS A 60 9.00 1.39 -4.19
N LEU A 61 7.82 0.95 -4.63
CA LEU A 61 6.60 0.98 -3.83
C LEU A 61 6.69 0.01 -2.63
N ASP A 62 7.31 -1.15 -2.83
CA ASP A 62 7.60 -2.13 -1.78
C ASP A 62 8.49 -1.52 -0.70
N SER A 63 9.56 -0.83 -1.09
CA SER A 63 10.49 -0.18 -0.14
C SER A 63 9.79 0.83 0.76
N ILE A 64 9.03 1.76 0.19
CA ILE A 64 8.32 2.77 1.00
C ILE A 64 7.21 2.15 1.87
N ALA A 65 6.56 1.09 1.38
CA ALA A 65 5.58 0.34 2.17
C ALA A 65 6.22 -0.41 3.34
N LEU A 66 7.43 -0.97 3.14
CA LEU A 66 8.21 -1.59 4.21
C LEU A 66 8.61 -0.56 5.27
N GLU A 67 9.14 0.59 4.87
CA GLU A 67 9.46 1.69 5.80
C GLU A 67 8.22 2.18 6.58
N ALA A 68 7.04 2.19 5.93
CA ALA A 68 5.79 2.50 6.61
C ALA A 68 5.40 1.41 7.63
N SER A 69 5.58 0.14 7.30
CA SER A 69 5.27 -1.00 8.18
C SER A 69 6.13 -1.02 9.45
N GLU A 70 7.41 -0.66 9.34
CA GLU A 70 8.36 -0.62 10.46
C GLU A 70 7.99 0.45 11.49
N ARG A 71 7.31 1.51 11.05
CA ARG A 71 6.78 2.57 11.92
C ARG A 71 5.51 2.15 12.68
N ILE A 72 4.93 0.98 12.38
CA ILE A 72 3.73 0.48 13.03
C ILE A 72 4.08 -0.26 14.33
N VAL A 73 3.94 0.48 15.42
CA VAL A 73 4.15 -0.01 16.79
C VAL A 73 2.84 -0.50 17.43
N PRO A 74 2.92 -1.42 18.41
CA PRO A 74 1.80 -1.78 19.27
C PRO A 74 1.06 -0.59 19.87
N SER A 75 -0.24 -0.76 20.11
CA SER A 75 -1.04 0.18 20.87
C SER A 75 -0.49 0.33 22.30
N THR A 76 -0.45 1.56 22.81
CA THR A 76 -0.12 1.87 24.20
C THR A 76 -1.34 1.83 25.13
N TYR A 77 -2.56 1.74 24.56
CA TYR A 77 -3.79 1.59 25.34
C TYR A 77 -3.87 0.18 25.96
N SER A 78 -4.20 0.12 27.25
CA SER A 78 -4.10 -1.08 28.08
C SER A 78 -5.07 -2.20 27.68
N ASP A 79 -6.21 -1.85 27.10
CA ASP A 79 -7.26 -2.76 26.63
C ASP A 79 -6.93 -3.45 25.30
N HIS A 80 -5.90 -2.99 24.59
CA HIS A 80 -5.52 -3.54 23.29
C HIS A 80 -4.44 -4.62 23.34
N GLU A 81 -4.01 -5.06 24.53
CA GLU A 81 -3.12 -6.22 24.72
C GLU A 81 -1.83 -6.18 23.86
N ASN A 82 -1.21 -5.01 23.70
CA ASN A 82 -0.03 -4.81 22.83
C ASN A 82 -0.26 -5.20 21.35
N LYS A 83 -1.51 -5.21 20.87
CA LYS A 83 -1.83 -5.45 19.46
C LYS A 83 -1.52 -4.22 18.61
N LYS A 84 -1.17 -4.47 17.35
CA LYS A 84 -0.96 -3.42 16.34
C LYS A 84 -2.29 -3.13 15.64
N ALA A 85 -2.64 -1.85 15.51
CA ALA A 85 -3.77 -1.42 14.67
C ALA A 85 -3.37 -1.38 13.18
N VAL A 86 -2.96 -2.54 12.64
CA VAL A 86 -2.29 -2.67 11.33
C VAL A 86 -3.05 -1.97 10.20
N VAL A 87 -4.32 -2.34 10.01
CA VAL A 87 -5.15 -1.80 8.92
C VAL A 87 -5.30 -0.29 9.04
N PHE A 88 -5.57 0.22 10.24
CA PHE A 88 -5.71 1.66 10.48
C PHE A 88 -4.41 2.42 10.17
N ARG A 89 -3.25 1.89 10.58
CA ARG A 89 -1.96 2.55 10.33
C ARG A 89 -1.56 2.48 8.86
N CYS A 90 -1.78 1.37 8.17
CA CYS A 90 -1.59 1.31 6.72
C CYS A 90 -2.55 2.25 5.98
N LEU A 91 -3.79 2.44 6.47
CA LEU A 91 -4.72 3.40 5.90
C LEU A 91 -4.23 4.86 6.11
N GLN A 92 -3.64 5.17 7.25
CA GLN A 92 -2.99 6.46 7.48
C GLN A 92 -1.80 6.68 6.53
N PHE A 93 -0.98 5.64 6.30
CA PHE A 93 0.09 5.69 5.30
C PHE A 93 -0.45 5.93 3.88
N TYR A 94 -1.50 5.21 3.50
CA TYR A 94 -2.20 5.39 2.22
C TYR A 94 -2.72 6.83 2.01
N GLN A 95 -3.18 7.48 3.08
CA GLN A 95 -3.66 8.87 3.05
C GLN A 95 -2.55 9.91 3.26
N SER A 96 -1.31 9.47 3.43
CA SER A 96 -0.21 10.35 3.81
C SER A 96 0.26 11.24 2.65
N ARG A 97 0.69 12.46 3.01
CA ARG A 97 1.38 13.36 2.07
C ARG A 97 2.72 12.79 1.59
N GLU A 98 3.32 11.90 2.38
CA GLU A 98 4.58 11.23 2.05
C GLU A 98 4.37 10.31 0.84
N LEU A 99 3.43 9.38 0.93
CA LEU A 99 3.10 8.49 -0.17
C LEU A 99 2.61 9.28 -1.39
N ASP A 100 1.77 10.30 -1.20
CA ASP A 100 1.31 11.17 -2.28
C ASP A 100 2.47 11.83 -3.05
N ARG A 101 3.51 12.31 -2.36
CA ARG A 101 4.67 12.93 -3.01
C ARG A 101 5.51 11.86 -3.71
N PHE A 102 5.71 10.72 -3.07
CA PHE A 102 6.47 9.61 -3.62
C PHE A 102 5.89 9.17 -4.97
N VAL A 103 4.61 8.78 -5.01
CA VAL A 103 3.96 8.28 -6.24
C VAL A 103 3.88 9.34 -7.34
N LYS A 104 3.80 10.63 -6.99
CA LYS A 104 3.81 11.74 -7.96
C LYS A 104 5.20 12.04 -8.52
N SER A 105 6.26 11.62 -7.83
CA SER A 105 7.65 11.79 -8.26
C SER A 105 8.14 10.65 -9.17
N MET A 106 7.42 9.52 -9.15
CA MET A 106 7.64 8.40 -10.06
C MET A 106 7.25 8.82 -11.49
N LYS A 107 8.02 8.35 -12.48
CA LYS A 107 7.91 8.79 -13.88
C LYS A 107 6.67 8.24 -14.58
#